data_AF-A0A7R9J2K0-F1
#
_entry.id   AF-A0A7R9J2K0-F1
#
_cell.length_a   1.000
_cell.length_b   1.000
_cell.length_c   1.000
_cell.angle_alpha   90.00
_cell.angle_beta   90.00
_cell.angle_gamma   90.00
#
_symmetry.space_group_name_H-M   'P 1'
#
loop_
_entity.id
_entity.type
_entity.pdbx_description
1 polymer ?
#
loop_
_entity_poly.entity_id
_entity_poly.type
_entity_poly.pdbx_seq_one_letter_code
_entity_poly.pdbx_strand_id
1 'polypeptide(L)'
;MSAAAILPTVLYLTTNVMKECATKGVHDPTVLATSVPVTAALHTLRTLITDRYCKDDRVATEWRTLLQSALAKVIDLAKTGCEETRLDEVTMLLAVAVFVLHAPPEVVCAPNLQYPCINQFRQCLQSDNITVKLKCVQTVRTIFAHSDRNVATPYIHALAPRIIEFLYTDASRLPVSDAQLSLTLESIHTVETLITLAEPKHSKLLTFCV
;
A
#
# COMPACT_ATOMS: atom_id res chain seq x y z
N MET A 1 -11.83 8.61 30.51
CA MET A 1 -10.65 8.05 29.82
C MET A 1 -10.75 8.48 28.37
N SER A 2 -9.86 9.34 27.87
CA SER A 2 -9.90 9.80 26.48
C SER A 2 -9.63 8.61 25.54
N ALA A 3 -10.33 8.51 24.42
CA ALA A 3 -10.14 7.42 23.44
C ALA A 3 -8.69 7.33 22.92
N ALA A 4 -7.93 8.44 22.97
CA ALA A 4 -6.50 8.47 22.69
C ALA A 4 -5.66 7.56 23.61
N ALA A 5 -6.11 7.32 24.85
CA ALA A 5 -5.35 6.50 25.81
C ALA A 5 -5.34 5.00 25.46
N ILE A 6 -6.35 4.50 24.75
CA ILE A 6 -6.43 3.08 24.36
C ILE A 6 -5.87 2.81 22.96
N LEU A 7 -5.78 3.84 22.11
CA LEU A 7 -5.33 3.70 20.73
C LEU A 7 -3.96 3.02 20.61
N PRO A 8 -2.92 3.37 21.38
CA PRO A 8 -1.62 2.71 21.28
C PRO A 8 -1.73 1.20 21.51
N THR A 9 -2.54 0.77 22.48
CA THR A 9 -2.77 -0.65 22.79
C THR A 9 -3.48 -1.36 21.64
N VAL A 10 -4.53 -0.76 21.07
CA VAL A 10 -5.25 -1.38 19.94
C VAL A 10 -4.36 -1.45 18.70
N LEU A 11 -3.58 -0.41 18.40
CA LEU A 11 -2.62 -0.42 17.29
C LEU A 11 -1.53 -1.49 17.50
N TYR A 12 -1.01 -1.61 18.73
CA TYR A 12 -0.04 -2.64 19.08
C TYR A 12 -0.62 -4.04 18.86
N LEU A 13 -1.82 -4.33 19.39
CA LEU A 13 -2.45 -5.63 19.21
C LEU A 13 -2.73 -5.93 17.73
N THR A 14 -3.27 -4.95 17.00
CA THR A 14 -3.60 -5.09 15.57
C THR A 14 -2.35 -5.42 14.74
N THR A 15 -1.27 -4.66 14.95
CA THR A 15 -0.01 -4.89 14.22
C THR A 15 0.68 -6.21 14.61
N ASN A 16 0.55 -6.65 15.86
CA ASN A 16 1.09 -7.95 16.28
C ASN A 16 0.25 -9.13 15.79
N VAL A 17 -1.08 -9.02 15.72
CA VAL A 17 -1.93 -10.05 15.10
C VAL A 17 -1.56 -10.22 13.64
N MET A 18 -1.34 -9.12 12.91
CA MET A 18 -0.83 -9.21 11.53
C MET A 18 0.54 -9.86 11.49
N LYS A 19 1.45 -9.48 12.37
CA LYS A 19 2.79 -10.09 12.45
C LYS A 19 2.69 -11.61 12.62
N GLU A 20 1.94 -12.06 13.62
CA GLU A 20 1.87 -13.48 13.98
C GLU A 20 1.12 -14.29 12.92
N CYS A 21 -0.03 -13.80 12.45
CA CYS A 21 -0.90 -14.55 11.55
C CYS A 21 -0.48 -14.48 10.07
N ALA A 22 0.42 -13.55 9.71
CA ALA A 22 0.94 -13.43 8.35
C ALA A 22 2.42 -13.80 8.21
N THR A 23 3.05 -14.34 9.26
CA THR A 23 4.40 -14.90 9.16
C THR A 23 4.32 -16.28 8.49
N LYS A 24 5.16 -16.46 7.46
CA LYS A 24 5.29 -17.72 6.71
C LYS A 24 6.75 -18.04 6.44
N GLY A 25 7.03 -19.27 6.03
CA GLY A 25 8.37 -19.66 5.58
C GLY A 25 8.80 -18.83 4.36
N VAL A 26 10.10 -18.54 4.20
CA VAL A 26 10.59 -17.71 3.08
C VAL A 26 10.18 -18.27 1.72
N HIS A 27 10.22 -19.60 1.57
CA HIS A 27 9.85 -20.33 0.36
C HIS A 27 8.38 -20.76 0.31
N ASP A 28 7.56 -20.38 1.29
CA ASP A 28 6.14 -20.69 1.29
C ASP A 28 5.40 -19.78 0.29
N PRO A 29 4.81 -20.36 -0.79
CA PRO A 29 4.13 -19.58 -1.81
C PRO A 29 2.73 -19.13 -1.38
N THR A 30 2.23 -19.60 -0.21
CA THR A 30 0.89 -19.24 0.27
C THR A 30 0.78 -17.74 0.50
N VAL A 31 -0.40 -17.21 0.19
CA VAL A 31 -0.74 -15.81 0.44
C VAL A 31 -1.66 -15.78 1.65
N LEU A 32 -1.14 -15.28 2.78
CA LEU A 32 -1.86 -15.24 4.05
C LEU A 32 -2.77 -14.00 4.19
N ALA A 33 -2.65 -13.05 3.26
CA ALA A 33 -3.43 -11.81 3.24
C ALA A 33 -4.96 -12.00 3.23
N THR A 34 -5.45 -13.17 2.82
CA THR A 34 -6.88 -13.52 2.79
C THR A 34 -7.35 -14.27 4.02
N SER A 35 -6.46 -14.60 4.95
CA SER A 35 -6.83 -15.27 6.20
C SER A 35 -7.73 -14.36 7.05
N VAL A 36 -8.67 -14.98 7.79
CA VAL A 36 -9.62 -14.26 8.64
C VAL A 36 -8.93 -13.34 9.66
N PRO A 37 -7.87 -13.77 10.37
CA PRO A 37 -7.20 -12.89 11.33
C PRO A 37 -6.54 -11.68 10.67
N VAL A 38 -5.90 -11.88 9.52
CA VAL A 38 -5.20 -10.79 8.79
C VAL A 38 -6.21 -9.79 8.23
N THR A 39 -7.28 -10.27 7.59
CA THR A 39 -8.33 -9.40 7.06
C THR A 39 -9.04 -8.61 8.16
N ALA A 40 -9.32 -9.23 9.31
CA ALA A 40 -9.89 -8.55 10.47
C ALA A 40 -8.94 -7.47 11.03
N ALA A 41 -7.64 -7.76 11.10
CA ALA A 41 -6.65 -6.79 11.56
C ALA A 41 -6.50 -5.61 10.59
N LEU A 42 -6.45 -5.86 9.27
CA LEU A 42 -6.43 -4.80 8.24
C LEU A 42 -7.70 -3.94 8.30
N HIS A 43 -8.87 -4.55 8.52
CA HIS A 43 -10.12 -3.79 8.69
C HIS A 43 -10.09 -2.95 9.97
N THR A 44 -9.63 -3.52 11.09
CA THR A 44 -9.48 -2.80 12.36
C THR A 44 -8.56 -1.59 12.19
N LEU A 45 -7.41 -1.79 11.53
CA LEU A 45 -6.47 -0.74 11.21
C LEU A 45 -7.14 0.40 10.41
N ARG A 46 -7.89 0.04 9.35
CA ARG A 46 -8.67 1.01 8.57
C ARG A 46 -9.65 1.79 9.44
N THR A 47 -10.41 1.11 10.30
CA THR A 47 -11.38 1.76 11.20
C THR A 47 -10.70 2.82 12.08
N LEU A 48 -9.56 2.48 12.69
CA LEU A 48 -8.79 3.41 13.54
C LEU A 48 -8.24 4.61 12.75
N ILE A 49 -7.81 4.38 11.51
CA ILE A 49 -7.27 5.41 10.63
C ILE A 49 -8.36 6.39 10.18
N THR A 50 -9.57 5.88 9.92
CA THR A 50 -10.71 6.70 9.47
C THR A 50 -11.56 7.27 10.61
N ASP A 51 -11.16 7.05 11.87
CA ASP A 51 -11.94 7.46 13.03
C ASP A 51 -12.09 8.99 13.12
N ARG A 52 -13.19 9.45 13.71
CA ARG A 52 -13.46 10.88 13.94
C ARG A 52 -12.36 11.58 14.73
N TYR A 53 -11.62 10.88 15.58
CA TYR A 53 -10.52 11.46 16.37
C TYR A 53 -9.35 11.96 15.52
N CYS A 54 -9.23 11.52 14.26
CA CYS A 54 -8.29 12.11 13.29
C CYS A 54 -8.62 13.57 12.93
N LYS A 55 -9.85 14.02 13.20
CA LYS A 55 -10.36 15.37 12.87
C LYS A 55 -10.72 16.22 14.09
N ASP A 56 -10.61 15.66 15.30
CA ASP A 56 -10.92 16.39 16.54
C ASP A 56 -9.68 17.19 16.98
N ASP A 57 -9.75 18.52 16.90
CA ASP A 57 -8.63 19.43 17.16
C ASP A 57 -7.91 19.19 18.50
N ARG A 58 -8.59 18.59 19.49
CA ARG A 58 -8.03 18.32 20.82
C ARG A 58 -7.06 17.15 20.83
N VAL A 59 -7.26 16.16 19.94
CA VAL A 59 -6.53 14.88 19.96
C VAL A 59 -5.96 14.48 18.61
N ALA A 60 -6.33 15.15 17.52
CA ALA A 60 -5.92 14.80 16.15
C ALA A 60 -4.40 14.78 15.97
N THR A 61 -3.67 15.68 16.63
CA THR A 61 -2.20 15.69 16.57
C THR A 61 -1.61 14.44 17.22
N GLU A 62 -2.02 14.11 18.44
CA GLU A 62 -1.55 12.90 19.14
C GLU A 62 -1.97 11.62 18.39
N TRP A 63 -3.22 11.58 17.92
CA TRP A 63 -3.74 10.47 17.12
C TRP A 63 -2.94 10.25 15.84
N ARG A 64 -2.64 11.32 15.09
CA ARG A 64 -1.81 11.25 13.88
C ARG A 64 -0.38 10.79 14.17
N THR A 65 0.23 11.24 15.27
CA THR A 65 1.57 10.77 15.69
C THR A 65 1.56 9.27 16.03
N LEU A 66 0.51 8.77 16.67
CA LEU A 66 0.34 7.35 16.94
C LEU A 66 0.13 6.54 15.65
N LEU A 67 -0.64 7.06 14.69
CA LEU A 67 -0.79 6.43 13.37
C LEU A 67 0.53 6.41 12.59
N GLN A 68 1.32 7.50 12.63
CA GLN A 68 2.66 7.54 12.04
C GLN A 68 3.57 6.48 12.67
N SER A 69 3.52 6.32 13.99
CA SER A 69 4.30 5.31 14.71
C SER A 69 3.86 3.89 14.32
N ALA A 70 2.56 3.65 14.15
CA ALA A 70 2.03 2.38 13.67
C ALA A 70 2.44 2.08 12.22
N LEU A 71 2.41 3.08 11.34
CA LEU A 71 2.88 2.94 9.95
C LEU A 71 4.39 2.63 9.92
N ALA A 72 5.21 3.35 10.70
CA ALA A 72 6.63 3.06 10.86
C ALA A 72 6.84 1.61 11.31
N LYS A 73 6.06 1.16 12.30
CA LYS A 73 6.14 -0.23 12.78
C LYS A 73 5.77 -1.23 11.69
N VAL A 74 4.71 -1.00 10.91
CA VAL A 74 4.35 -1.85 9.77
C VAL A 74 5.49 -1.91 8.74
N ILE A 75 6.09 -0.78 8.40
CA ILE A 75 7.24 -0.73 7.49
C ILE A 75 8.44 -1.52 8.05
N ASP A 76 8.72 -1.40 9.34
CA ASP A 76 9.81 -2.12 9.99
C ASP A 76 9.54 -3.63 10.01
N LEU A 77 8.29 -4.03 10.27
CA LEU A 77 7.89 -5.43 10.22
C LEU A 77 8.17 -6.05 8.84
N ALA A 78 7.99 -5.30 7.75
CA ALA A 78 8.30 -5.77 6.39
C ALA A 78 9.80 -6.06 6.19
N LYS A 79 10.68 -5.45 7.00
CA LYS A 79 12.14 -5.61 6.93
C LYS A 79 12.68 -6.66 7.89
N THR A 80 11.97 -6.97 8.98
CA THR A 80 12.50 -7.77 10.10
C THR A 80 12.30 -9.29 9.95
N GLY A 81 12.35 -9.84 8.73
CA GLY A 81 12.38 -11.29 8.53
C GLY A 81 13.69 -11.92 9.03
N CYS A 82 13.68 -13.22 9.30
CA CYS A 82 14.90 -14.01 9.49
C CYS A 82 15.14 -14.92 8.27
N GLU A 83 16.23 -15.68 8.27
CA GLU A 83 16.55 -16.59 7.15
C GLU A 83 15.46 -17.64 6.90
N GLU A 84 14.69 -18.00 7.93
CA GLU A 84 13.67 -19.06 7.87
C GLU A 84 12.25 -18.53 7.60
N THR A 85 11.92 -17.35 8.14
CA THR A 85 10.55 -16.82 8.11
C THR A 85 10.50 -15.35 7.75
N ARG A 86 9.42 -14.97 7.08
CA ARG A 86 9.14 -13.58 6.71
C ARG A 86 7.64 -13.32 6.75
N LEU A 87 7.30 -12.04 6.82
CA LEU A 87 5.93 -11.60 6.67
C LEU A 87 5.47 -11.73 5.22
N ASP A 88 4.23 -12.18 5.05
CA ASP A 88 3.56 -12.28 3.76
C ASP A 88 3.55 -10.92 3.05
N GLU A 89 4.14 -10.88 1.85
CA GLU A 89 4.37 -9.63 1.14
C GLU A 89 3.07 -8.93 0.75
N VAL A 90 2.02 -9.71 0.44
CA VAL A 90 0.70 -9.17 0.11
C VAL A 90 0.05 -8.56 1.36
N THR A 91 0.21 -9.17 2.53
CA THR A 91 -0.26 -8.60 3.80
C THR A 91 0.43 -7.27 4.09
N MET A 92 1.75 -7.19 3.93
CA MET A 92 2.50 -5.95 4.14
C MET A 92 2.11 -4.86 3.14
N LEU A 93 1.96 -5.23 1.86
CA LEU A 93 1.46 -4.36 0.81
C LEU A 93 0.09 -3.76 1.18
N LEU A 94 -0.87 -4.59 1.57
CA LEU A 94 -2.22 -4.14 1.90
C LEU A 94 -2.24 -3.30 3.18
N ALA A 95 -1.41 -3.62 4.18
CA ALA A 95 -1.28 -2.84 5.39
C ALA A 95 -0.83 -1.40 5.10
N VAL A 96 0.24 -1.25 4.32
CA VAL A 96 0.74 0.07 3.90
C VAL A 96 -0.33 0.78 3.06
N ALA A 97 -0.99 0.07 2.14
CA ALA A 97 -2.05 0.64 1.31
C ALA A 97 -3.24 1.18 2.12
N VAL A 98 -3.64 0.48 3.18
CA VAL A 98 -4.71 0.95 4.08
C VAL A 98 -4.35 2.31 4.68
N PHE A 99 -3.09 2.54 5.08
CA PHE A 99 -2.64 3.86 5.49
C PHE A 99 -2.68 4.86 4.33
N VAL A 100 -2.04 4.55 3.20
CA VAL A 100 -1.93 5.48 2.06
C VAL A 100 -3.29 5.92 1.53
N LEU A 101 -4.27 5.02 1.49
CA LEU A 101 -5.59 5.29 0.92
C LEU A 101 -6.58 5.96 1.89
N HIS A 102 -6.33 5.91 3.20
CA HIS A 102 -7.35 6.28 4.18
C HIS A 102 -6.85 7.21 5.28
N ALA A 103 -5.54 7.31 5.51
CA ALA A 103 -5.00 8.20 6.52
C ALA A 103 -4.96 9.65 6.02
N PRO A 104 -5.03 10.63 6.94
CA PRO A 104 -4.75 12.02 6.61
C PRO A 104 -3.35 12.17 5.96
N PRO A 105 -3.17 13.06 4.98
CA PRO A 105 -1.88 13.27 4.31
C PRO A 105 -0.72 13.53 5.29
N GLU A 106 -0.98 14.16 6.43
CA GLU A 106 0.03 14.44 7.44
C GLU A 106 0.64 13.16 8.04
N VAL A 107 -0.07 12.03 7.99
CA VAL A 107 0.45 10.72 8.44
C VAL A 107 1.36 10.09 7.40
N VAL A 108 1.00 10.18 6.12
CA VAL A 108 1.60 9.36 5.04
C VAL A 108 2.55 10.12 4.12
N CYS A 109 2.47 11.45 4.09
CA CYS A 109 3.32 12.31 3.26
C CYS A 109 4.60 12.77 3.96
N ALA A 110 4.79 12.43 5.24
CA ALA A 110 6.05 12.65 5.93
C ALA A 110 7.18 11.89 5.18
N PRO A 111 8.25 12.56 4.69
CA PRO A 111 9.21 11.91 3.78
C PRO A 111 9.85 10.63 4.34
N ASN A 112 10.15 10.61 5.64
CA ASN A 112 10.70 9.47 6.35
C ASN A 112 9.76 8.23 6.38
N LEU A 113 8.47 8.41 6.12
CA LEU A 113 7.48 7.32 5.99
C LEU A 113 7.08 7.09 4.53
N GLN A 114 6.91 8.17 3.76
CA GLN A 114 6.51 8.11 2.35
C GLN A 114 7.51 7.34 1.51
N TYR A 115 8.81 7.61 1.64
CA TYR A 115 9.84 6.94 0.84
C TYR A 115 9.88 5.42 1.11
N PRO A 116 9.90 4.94 2.38
CA PRO A 116 9.79 3.51 2.64
C PRO A 116 8.49 2.88 2.14
N CYS A 117 7.34 3.57 2.23
CA CYS A 117 6.08 3.07 1.68
C CYS A 117 6.20 2.85 0.16
N ILE A 118 6.64 3.87 -0.59
CA ILE A 118 6.87 3.77 -2.04
C ILE A 118 7.84 2.64 -2.36
N ASN A 119 8.92 2.51 -1.59
CA ASN A 119 9.91 1.46 -1.79
C ASN A 119 9.32 0.06 -1.56
N GLN A 120 8.41 -0.11 -0.60
CA GLN A 120 7.67 -1.37 -0.40
C GLN A 120 6.88 -1.75 -1.66
N PHE A 121 6.12 -0.82 -2.25
CA PHE A 121 5.40 -1.08 -3.50
C PHE A 121 6.37 -1.39 -4.65
N ARG A 122 7.48 -0.66 -4.75
CA ARG A 122 8.50 -0.91 -5.77
C ARG A 122 9.05 -2.34 -5.69
N GLN A 123 9.37 -2.82 -4.48
CA GLN A 123 9.83 -4.19 -4.25
C GLN A 123 8.77 -5.22 -4.64
N CYS A 124 7.50 -4.98 -4.29
CA CYS A 124 6.39 -5.86 -4.69
C CYS A 124 6.20 -5.92 -6.21
N LEU A 125 6.35 -4.80 -6.94
CA LEU A 125 6.31 -4.77 -8.41
C LEU A 125 7.48 -5.54 -9.05
N GLN A 126 8.59 -5.69 -8.34
CA GLN A 126 9.78 -6.43 -8.80
C GLN A 126 9.80 -7.90 -8.36
N SER A 127 8.86 -8.33 -7.51
CA SER A 127 8.80 -9.71 -6.97
C SER A 127 8.71 -10.77 -8.06
N ASP A 128 9.39 -11.91 -7.88
CA ASP A 128 9.25 -13.06 -8.80
C ASP A 128 7.88 -13.75 -8.67
N ASN A 129 7.16 -13.50 -7.57
CA ASN A 129 5.83 -14.03 -7.37
C ASN A 129 4.79 -13.18 -8.13
N ILE A 130 4.20 -13.76 -9.18
CA ILE A 130 3.20 -13.09 -10.02
C ILE A 130 1.96 -12.63 -9.25
N THR A 131 1.56 -13.36 -8.20
CA THR A 131 0.43 -12.98 -7.36
C THR A 131 0.74 -11.72 -6.56
N VAL A 132 1.97 -11.58 -6.06
CA VAL A 132 2.43 -10.37 -5.36
C VAL A 132 2.44 -9.19 -6.32
N LYS A 133 2.99 -9.36 -7.54
CA LYS A 133 2.96 -8.35 -8.60
C LYS A 133 1.54 -7.90 -8.94
N LEU A 134 0.65 -8.86 -9.20
CA LEU A 134 -0.74 -8.59 -9.56
C LEU A 134 -1.45 -7.79 -8.46
N LYS A 135 -1.32 -8.23 -7.20
CA LYS A 135 -1.89 -7.49 -6.06
C LYS A 135 -1.29 -6.10 -5.94
N CYS A 136 0.01 -5.96 -6.15
CA CYS A 136 0.67 -4.66 -6.12
C CYS A 136 0.14 -3.71 -7.20
N VAL A 137 -0.01 -4.17 -8.46
CA VAL A 137 -0.57 -3.33 -9.53
C VAL A 137 -2.01 -2.94 -9.22
N GLN A 138 -2.84 -3.88 -8.75
CA GLN A 138 -4.22 -3.60 -8.31
C GLN A 138 -4.29 -2.49 -7.27
N THR A 139 -3.42 -2.57 -6.25
CA THR A 139 -3.36 -1.57 -5.19
C THR A 139 -2.80 -0.24 -5.69
N VAL A 140 -1.74 -0.25 -6.51
CA VAL A 140 -1.15 0.97 -7.09
C VAL A 140 -2.17 1.71 -7.95
N ARG A 141 -3.00 1.02 -8.73
CA ARG A 141 -4.10 1.65 -9.48
C ARG A 141 -5.03 2.44 -8.56
N THR A 142 -5.41 1.89 -7.41
CA THR A 142 -6.27 2.60 -6.44
C THR A 142 -5.58 3.81 -5.83
N ILE A 143 -4.25 3.76 -5.62
CA ILE A 143 -3.45 4.90 -5.14
C ILE A 143 -3.35 5.99 -6.22
N PHE A 144 -3.19 5.62 -7.49
CA PHE A 144 -3.15 6.59 -8.60
C PHE A 144 -4.50 7.31 -8.77
N ALA A 145 -5.60 6.60 -8.51
CA ALA A 145 -6.95 7.14 -8.50
C ALA A 145 -7.31 7.90 -7.20
N HIS A 146 -6.38 8.01 -6.24
CA HIS A 146 -6.64 8.70 -4.97
C HIS A 146 -7.03 10.18 -5.20
N SER A 147 -8.03 10.65 -4.45
CA SER A 147 -8.60 11.99 -4.61
C SER A 147 -7.62 13.10 -4.24
N ASP A 148 -6.80 12.89 -3.20
CA ASP A 148 -5.73 13.79 -2.82
C ASP A 148 -4.47 13.54 -3.67
N ARG A 149 -4.07 14.56 -4.44
CA ARG A 149 -2.88 14.52 -5.30
C ARG A 149 -1.57 14.68 -4.56
N ASN A 150 -1.56 15.26 -3.36
CA ASN A 150 -0.35 15.29 -2.53
C ASN A 150 0.05 13.87 -2.12
N VAL A 151 -0.93 12.98 -1.97
CA VAL A 151 -0.69 11.55 -1.72
C VAL A 151 -0.37 10.82 -3.01
N ALA A 152 -1.17 10.98 -4.07
CA ALA A 152 -1.04 10.17 -5.30
C ALA A 152 0.24 10.47 -6.11
N THR A 153 0.59 11.74 -6.29
CA THR A 153 1.62 12.19 -7.24
C THR A 153 3.00 11.55 -6.99
N PRO A 154 3.52 11.47 -5.74
CA PRO A 154 4.79 10.79 -5.47
C PRO A 154 4.80 9.31 -5.88
N TYR A 155 3.68 8.59 -5.69
CA TYR A 155 3.55 7.19 -6.10
C TYR A 155 3.46 7.07 -7.63
N ILE A 156 2.72 7.97 -8.29
CA ILE A 156 2.63 8.01 -9.76
C ILE A 156 4.04 8.16 -10.36
N HIS A 157 4.79 9.18 -9.96
CA HIS A 157 6.14 9.40 -10.48
C HIS A 157 7.09 8.23 -10.19
N ALA A 158 6.99 7.61 -9.02
CA ALA A 158 7.91 6.56 -8.61
C ALA A 158 7.60 5.17 -9.19
N LEU A 159 6.33 4.89 -9.52
CA LEU A 159 5.86 3.53 -9.84
C LEU A 159 5.28 3.39 -11.25
N ALA A 160 4.68 4.45 -11.81
CA ALA A 160 4.07 4.39 -13.15
C ALA A 160 5.07 4.00 -14.26
N PRO A 161 6.31 4.55 -14.29
CA PRO A 161 7.29 4.17 -15.32
C PRO A 161 7.54 2.66 -15.35
N ARG A 162 7.56 2.00 -14.19
CA ARG A 162 7.82 0.56 -14.09
C ARG A 162 6.69 -0.29 -14.65
N ILE A 163 5.44 0.15 -14.44
CA ILE A 163 4.26 -0.53 -14.99
C ILE A 163 4.23 -0.36 -16.51
N ILE A 164 4.58 0.83 -17.01
CA ILE A 164 4.69 1.11 -18.45
C ILE A 164 5.79 0.26 -19.08
N GLU A 165 7.00 0.22 -18.47
CA GLU A 165 8.11 -0.64 -18.91
C GLU A 165 7.68 -2.11 -19.03
N PHE A 166 6.94 -2.64 -18.03
CA PHE A 166 6.42 -4.00 -18.08
C PHE A 166 5.53 -4.24 -19.30
N LEU A 167 4.66 -3.28 -19.66
CA LEU A 167 3.78 -3.40 -20.83
C LEU A 167 4.53 -3.47 -22.17
N TYR A 168 5.80 -3.03 -22.23
CA TYR A 168 6.63 -3.16 -23.42
C TYR A 168 7.39 -4.50 -23.52
N THR A 169 7.32 -5.35 -22.51
CA THR A 169 8.04 -6.65 -22.49
C THR A 169 7.32 -7.73 -23.31
N ASP A 170 8.03 -8.78 -23.71
CA ASP A 170 7.41 -9.93 -24.38
C ASP A 170 6.42 -10.68 -23.47
N ALA A 171 6.68 -10.68 -22.17
CA ALA A 171 5.82 -11.30 -21.16
C ALA A 171 4.44 -10.67 -21.08
N SER A 172 4.31 -9.37 -21.38
CA SER A 172 3.01 -8.69 -21.44
C SER A 172 2.29 -8.94 -22.77
N ARG A 173 3.03 -9.06 -23.87
CA ARG A 173 2.50 -9.22 -25.25
C ARG A 173 2.02 -10.64 -25.53
N LEU A 174 2.67 -11.63 -24.92
CA LEU A 174 2.39 -13.05 -25.10
C LEU A 174 2.19 -13.73 -23.74
N PRO A 175 1.11 -13.41 -22.99
CA PRO A 175 0.84 -14.05 -21.72
C PRO A 175 0.55 -15.54 -21.93
N VAL A 176 1.29 -16.41 -21.24
CA VAL A 176 1.17 -17.88 -21.34
C VAL A 176 0.34 -18.50 -20.22
N SER A 177 -0.21 -17.69 -19.32
CA SER A 177 -1.06 -18.12 -18.21
C SER A 177 -2.11 -17.07 -17.84
N ASP A 178 -3.20 -17.50 -17.21
CA ASP A 178 -4.27 -16.61 -16.74
C ASP A 178 -3.77 -15.55 -15.74
N ALA A 179 -2.77 -15.91 -14.93
CA ALA A 179 -2.14 -14.99 -13.98
C ALA A 179 -1.34 -13.88 -14.71
N GLN A 180 -0.62 -14.23 -15.78
CA GLN A 180 0.08 -13.24 -16.62
C GLN A 180 -0.89 -12.37 -17.38
N LEU A 181 -1.95 -12.96 -17.96
CA LEU A 181 -3.00 -12.20 -18.62
C LEU A 181 -3.64 -11.19 -17.65
N SER A 182 -3.97 -11.64 -16.43
CA SER A 182 -4.53 -10.77 -15.38
C SER A 182 -3.60 -9.62 -15.02
N LEU A 183 -2.29 -9.89 -14.88
CA LEU A 183 -1.29 -8.86 -14.61
C LEU A 183 -1.17 -7.85 -15.76
N THR A 184 -1.18 -8.32 -17.00
CA THR A 184 -1.14 -7.45 -18.19
C THR A 184 -2.37 -6.56 -18.26
N LEU A 185 -3.57 -7.12 -18.17
CA LEU A 185 -4.82 -6.35 -18.21
C LEU A 185 -4.87 -5.32 -17.08
N GLU A 186 -4.47 -5.71 -15.89
CA GLU A 186 -4.46 -4.80 -14.74
C GLU A 186 -3.43 -3.66 -14.91
N SER A 187 -2.27 -3.96 -15.51
CA SER A 187 -1.27 -2.94 -15.86
C SER A 187 -1.79 -1.97 -16.92
N ILE A 188 -2.51 -2.46 -17.94
CA ILE A 188 -3.18 -1.62 -18.94
C ILE A 188 -4.20 -0.70 -18.27
N HIS A 189 -5.13 -1.25 -17.49
CA HIS A 189 -6.13 -0.45 -16.77
C HIS A 189 -5.50 0.59 -15.83
N THR A 190 -4.33 0.28 -15.26
CA THR A 190 -3.58 1.22 -14.42
C THR A 190 -3.05 2.40 -15.22
N VAL A 191 -2.52 2.16 -16.43
CA VAL A 191 -2.07 3.22 -17.34
C VAL A 191 -3.27 4.02 -17.89
N GLU A 192 -4.37 3.36 -18.24
CA GLU A 192 -5.61 4.02 -18.65
C GLU A 192 -6.14 4.96 -17.57
N THR A 193 -6.07 4.53 -16.30
CA THR A 193 -6.42 5.40 -15.16
C THR A 193 -5.60 6.69 -15.20
N LEU A 194 -4.29 6.63 -15.48
CA LEU A 194 -3.46 7.84 -15.60
C LEU A 194 -3.86 8.73 -16.79
N ILE A 195 -4.23 8.13 -17.92
CA ILE A 195 -4.68 8.87 -19.12
C ILE A 195 -5.98 9.62 -18.82
N THR A 196 -6.97 8.95 -18.21
CA THR A 196 -8.25 9.60 -17.86
C THR A 196 -8.07 10.77 -16.89
N LEU A 197 -7.08 10.70 -16.00
CA LEU A 197 -6.73 11.77 -15.08
C LEU A 197 -5.99 12.94 -15.77
N ALA A 198 -5.39 12.71 -16.94
CA ALA A 198 -4.66 13.69 -17.72
C ALA A 198 -5.53 14.52 -18.69
N GLU A 199 -6.77 14.08 -18.97
CA GLU A 199 -7.64 14.73 -19.94
C GLU A 199 -8.04 16.18 -19.56
N PRO A 200 -8.23 17.08 -20.56
CA PRO A 200 -8.22 18.53 -20.37
C PRO A 200 -9.36 19.18 -19.56
N LYS A 201 -10.33 18.42 -19.07
CA LYS A 201 -11.21 18.91 -17.99
C LYS A 201 -10.47 19.03 -16.65
N HIS A 202 -9.27 18.45 -16.55
CA HIS A 202 -8.35 18.50 -15.41
C HIS A 202 -6.96 19.10 -15.76
N SER A 203 -6.76 19.66 -16.97
CA SER A 203 -5.44 20.08 -17.51
C SER A 203 -4.92 21.43 -17.00
N LYS A 204 -4.78 21.60 -15.69
CA LYS A 204 -3.82 22.59 -15.16
C LYS A 204 -2.63 21.93 -14.45
N LEU A 205 -2.55 20.60 -14.41
CA LEU A 205 -1.76 19.89 -13.39
C LEU A 205 -0.67 18.93 -13.90
N LEU A 206 -0.38 18.86 -15.21
CA LEU A 206 0.62 17.93 -15.77
C LEU A 206 1.78 18.58 -16.51
N THR A 207 2.07 19.85 -16.27
CA THR A 207 3.21 20.55 -16.92
C THR A 207 4.60 20.09 -16.41
N PHE A 208 4.72 19.00 -15.67
CA PHE A 208 5.99 18.45 -15.17
C PHE A 208 6.28 17.01 -15.61
N CYS A 209 5.53 16.47 -16.58
CA CYS A 209 5.83 15.17 -17.19
C CYS A 209 6.58 15.27 -18.53
N VAL A 210 7.32 16.36 -18.76
CA VAL A 210 8.29 16.47 -19.87
C VAL A 210 9.66 16.79 -19.31
#